data_AF-A0A061N5R0-F1
#
_entry.id   AF-A0A061N5R0-F1
#
_cell.length_a   1.000
_cell.length_b   1.000
_cell.length_c   1.000
_cell.angle_alpha   90.00
_cell.angle_beta   90.00
_cell.angle_gamma   90.00
#
_symmetry.space_group_name_H-M   'P 1'
#
loop_
_entity.id
_entity.type
_entity.pdbx_description
1 polymer ?
#
loop_
_entity_poly.entity_id
_entity_poly.type
_entity_poly.pdbx_seq_one_letter_code
_entity_poly.pdbx_strand_id
1 'polypeptide(L)'
;MIGTGIGMMLLITPEYTNSWLMTYGQMQLLKHMLFIPLVLYGFAHGFLMKRRINNGLSDNKVRSSMRMESVLLVAIFLVTAGMVEQEPPHEVAQTLYFEEKSELGMYWITDEFWGDDQIVWSLSIPTALLLAAGLFVLTLFVVHVGNGQSVWAVPVYLLMFVLCVYLALMIGAEKVVT
;
A
#
# COMPACT_ATOMS: atom_id res chain seq x y z
N MET A 1 -25.20 2.97 1.06
CA MET A 1 -23.93 3.64 0.67
C MET A 1 -22.73 2.69 0.77
N ILE A 2 -22.60 1.86 1.82
CA ILE A 2 -21.55 0.83 1.87
C ILE A 2 -21.77 -0.28 0.82
N GLY A 3 -23.02 -0.74 0.63
CA GLY A 3 -23.34 -1.79 -0.36
C GLY A 3 -23.11 -1.39 -1.82
N THR A 4 -23.32 -0.12 -2.17
CA THR A 4 -23.03 0.40 -3.51
C THR A 4 -21.52 0.57 -3.74
N GLY A 5 -20.75 0.95 -2.73
CA GLY A 5 -19.28 0.99 -2.80
C GLY A 5 -18.66 -0.39 -2.97
N ILE A 6 -19.17 -1.40 -2.25
CA ILE A 6 -18.76 -2.80 -2.42
C ILE A 6 -19.21 -3.33 -3.80
N GLY A 7 -20.41 -2.96 -4.26
CA GLY A 7 -20.91 -3.34 -5.59
C GLY A 7 -20.09 -2.76 -6.74
N MET A 8 -19.65 -1.50 -6.64
CA MET A 8 -18.74 -0.90 -7.63
C MET A 8 -17.36 -1.52 -7.58
N MET A 9 -16.82 -1.83 -6.39
CA MET A 9 -15.55 -2.59 -6.29
C MET A 9 -15.66 -3.94 -7.00
N LEU A 10 -16.75 -4.68 -6.80
CA LEU A 10 -16.96 -5.99 -7.45
C LEU A 10 -17.01 -5.90 -8.98
N LEU A 11 -17.61 -4.83 -9.52
CA LEU A 11 -17.69 -4.61 -10.97
C LEU A 11 -16.38 -4.11 -11.60
N ILE A 12 -15.55 -3.39 -10.84
CA ILE A 12 -14.25 -2.85 -11.28
C ILE A 12 -13.09 -3.80 -10.94
N THR A 13 -13.31 -4.85 -10.14
CA THR A 13 -12.27 -5.79 -9.67
C THR A 13 -11.29 -6.25 -10.75
N PRO A 14 -11.75 -6.73 -11.93
CA PRO A 14 -10.81 -7.20 -12.96
C PRO A 14 -9.95 -6.06 -13.52
N GLU A 15 -10.52 -4.87 -13.75
CA GLU A 15 -9.75 -3.69 -14.17
C GLU A 15 -8.70 -3.30 -13.13
N TYR A 16 -9.02 -3.41 -11.83
CA TYR A 16 -8.10 -3.04 -10.76
C TYR A 16 -6.91 -4.01 -10.64
N THR A 17 -7.14 -5.31 -10.68
CA THR A 17 -6.06 -6.31 -10.61
C THR A 17 -5.27 -6.37 -11.92
N ASN A 18 -5.92 -6.15 -13.06
CA ASN A 18 -5.23 -6.03 -14.35
C ASN A 18 -4.26 -4.85 -14.35
N SER A 19 -4.59 -3.76 -13.65
CA SER A 19 -3.72 -2.58 -13.57
C SER A 19 -2.38 -2.88 -12.91
N TRP A 20 -2.26 -3.97 -12.13
CA TRP A 20 -1.01 -4.37 -11.49
C TRP A 20 0.07 -4.72 -12.52
N LEU A 21 -0.30 -5.06 -13.76
CA LEU A 21 0.67 -5.30 -14.83
C LEU A 21 1.27 -3.99 -15.39
N MET A 22 0.64 -2.84 -15.11
CA MET A 22 1.08 -1.52 -15.56
C MET A 22 1.93 -0.81 -14.51
N THR A 23 2.83 0.08 -14.95
CA THR A 23 3.64 0.92 -14.05
C THR A 23 2.76 1.81 -13.16
N TYR A 24 1.67 2.33 -13.71
CA TYR A 24 0.72 3.14 -12.96
C TYR A 24 0.07 2.36 -11.80
N GLY A 25 -0.39 1.12 -12.04
CA GLY A 25 -1.00 0.29 -10.99
C GLY A 25 0.00 -0.11 -9.90
N GLN A 26 1.26 -0.37 -10.26
CA GLN A 26 2.35 -0.61 -9.30
C GLN A 26 2.59 0.61 -8.39
N MET A 27 2.62 1.81 -8.96
CA MET A 27 2.74 3.06 -8.20
C MET A 27 1.51 3.33 -7.33
N GLN A 28 0.32 3.03 -7.86
CA GLN A 28 -0.93 3.13 -7.10
C GLN A 28 -0.94 2.17 -5.91
N LEU A 29 -0.52 0.91 -6.07
CA LEU A 29 -0.38 -0.05 -4.99
C LEU A 29 0.56 0.47 -3.89
N LEU A 30 1.73 0.98 -4.27
CA LEU A 30 2.69 1.54 -3.34
C LEU A 30 2.09 2.71 -2.54
N LYS A 31 1.32 3.59 -3.19
CA LYS A 31 0.60 4.67 -2.52
C LYS A 31 -0.35 4.14 -1.46
N HIS A 32 -1.17 3.13 -1.77
CA HIS A 32 -2.12 2.55 -0.82
C HIS A 32 -1.40 1.89 0.37
N MET A 33 -0.31 1.16 0.11
CA MET A 33 0.48 0.52 1.15
C MET A 33 1.12 1.54 2.10
N LEU A 34 1.59 2.69 1.61
CA LEU A 34 2.13 3.76 2.46
C LEU A 34 1.03 4.53 3.21
N PHE A 35 -0.17 4.61 2.65
CA PHE A 35 -1.29 5.33 3.26
C PHE A 35 -1.83 4.63 4.52
N ILE A 36 -1.88 3.29 4.53
CA ILE A 36 -2.35 2.49 5.69
C ILE A 36 -1.59 2.83 6.99
N PRO A 37 -0.24 2.73 7.05
CA PRO A 37 0.51 3.06 8.24
C PRO A 37 0.44 4.55 8.58
N LEU A 38 0.30 5.45 7.59
CA LEU A 38 0.07 6.89 7.87
C LEU A 38 -1.26 7.11 8.60
N VAL A 39 -2.36 6.55 8.11
CA VAL A 39 -3.69 6.74 8.73
C VAL A 39 -3.71 6.15 10.13
N LEU A 40 -3.17 4.95 10.30
CA LEU A 40 -3.08 4.31 11.62
C LEU A 40 -2.18 5.11 12.56
N TYR A 41 -1.07 5.64 12.05
CA TYR A 41 -0.19 6.52 12.81
C TYR A 41 -0.93 7.79 13.24
N GLY A 42 -1.56 8.51 12.33
CA GLY A 42 -2.30 9.75 12.63
C GLY A 42 -3.44 9.51 13.62
N PHE A 43 -4.16 8.38 13.49
CA PHE A 43 -5.24 8.01 14.40
C PHE A 43 -4.72 7.64 15.80
N ALA A 44 -3.72 6.75 15.88
CA ALA A 44 -3.09 6.37 17.13
C ALA A 44 -2.48 7.60 17.82
N HIS A 45 -1.82 8.45 17.05
CA HIS A 45 -1.19 9.67 17.54
C HIS A 45 -2.22 10.68 18.06
N GLY A 46 -3.27 10.96 17.29
CA GLY A 46 -4.33 11.90 17.66
C GLY A 46 -5.06 11.49 18.94
N PHE A 47 -5.32 10.20 19.14
CA PHE A 47 -5.99 9.70 20.33
C PHE A 47 -5.04 9.53 21.54
N LEU A 48 -3.89 8.88 21.35
CA LEU A 48 -2.95 8.60 22.44
C LEU A 48 -2.22 9.86 22.92
N MET A 49 -1.88 10.79 22.03
CA MET A 49 -1.13 11.99 22.44
C MET A 49 -1.99 12.96 23.25
N LYS A 50 -3.28 13.09 22.94
CA LYS A 50 -4.22 13.90 23.73
C LYS A 50 -4.29 13.42 25.19
N ARG A 51 -4.31 12.10 25.40
CA ARG A 51 -4.31 11.50 26.75
C ARG A 51 -2.97 11.71 27.48
N ARG A 52 -1.88 11.77 26.73
CA ARG A 52 -0.52 11.71 27.27
C ARG A 52 0.06 13.13 27.53
N ILE A 53 -0.40 14.15 26.81
CA ILE A 53 -0.20 15.58 27.12
C ILE A 53 -0.82 15.91 28.50
N ASN A 54 -2.04 15.42 28.76
CA ASN A 54 -2.70 15.60 30.06
C ASN A 54 -1.97 14.92 31.24
N ASN A 55 -1.07 13.97 30.96
CA ASN A 55 -0.28 13.25 31.96
C ASN A 55 1.17 13.75 32.07
N GLY A 56 1.49 14.95 31.57
CA GLY A 56 2.80 15.58 31.75
C GLY A 56 3.90 15.11 30.79
N LEU A 57 3.54 14.69 29.58
CA LEU A 57 4.53 14.41 28.53
C LEU A 57 5.40 15.64 28.22
N SER A 58 6.71 15.43 28.13
CA SER A 58 7.66 16.44 27.65
C SER A 58 7.40 16.83 26.19
N ASP A 59 7.43 18.14 25.90
CA ASP A 59 7.30 18.75 24.56
C ASP A 59 8.25 18.15 23.51
N ASN A 60 9.42 17.64 23.94
CA ASN A 60 10.38 17.01 23.03
C ASN A 60 9.82 15.74 22.36
N LYS A 61 9.00 14.95 23.08
CA LYS A 61 8.38 13.74 22.53
C LYS A 61 7.24 14.08 21.56
N VAL A 62 6.49 15.16 21.84
CA VAL A 62 5.45 15.68 20.94
C VAL A 62 6.06 16.14 19.61
N ARG A 63 7.15 16.91 19.67
CA ARG A 63 7.84 17.43 18.48
C ARG A 63 8.45 16.32 17.62
N SER A 64 9.01 15.30 18.26
CA SER A 64 9.55 14.12 17.57
C SER A 64 8.47 13.38 16.79
N SER A 65 7.26 13.30 17.36
CA SER A 65 6.12 12.60 16.78
C SER A 65 5.52 13.32 15.58
N MET A 66 5.41 14.66 15.63
CA MET A 66 4.97 15.46 14.46
C MET A 66 5.96 15.34 13.28
N ARG A 67 7.27 15.24 13.56
CA ARG A 67 8.26 15.01 12.49
C ARG A 67 8.03 13.68 11.75
N MET A 68 7.58 12.63 12.44
CA MET A 68 7.33 11.33 11.80
C MET A 68 6.15 11.39 10.84
N GLU A 69 5.09 12.12 11.21
CA GLU A 69 3.94 12.38 10.35
C GLU A 69 4.39 13.08 9.06
N SER A 70 5.25 14.09 9.19
CA SER A 70 5.79 14.82 8.03
C SER A 70 6.63 13.92 7.12
N VAL A 71 7.47 13.02 7.67
CA VAL A 71 8.28 12.09 6.86
C VAL A 71 7.38 11.14 6.06
N LEU A 72 6.33 10.60 6.68
CA LEU A 72 5.34 9.75 6.00
C LEU A 72 4.60 10.50 4.89
N LEU A 73 4.17 11.74 5.16
CA LEU A 73 3.51 12.58 4.17
C LEU A 73 4.43 12.87 2.98
N VAL A 74 5.71 13.21 3.23
CA VAL A 74 6.69 13.43 2.16
C VAL A 74 6.88 12.18 1.32
N ALA A 75 6.97 10.99 1.93
CA ALA A 75 7.08 9.73 1.18
C ALA A 75 5.86 9.50 0.26
N ILE A 76 4.65 9.75 0.76
CA ILE A 76 3.42 9.63 -0.04
C ILE A 76 3.37 10.68 -1.15
N PHE A 77 3.79 11.92 -0.88
CA PHE A 77 3.84 12.97 -1.89
C PHE A 77 4.87 12.68 -2.97
N LEU A 78 6.01 12.08 -2.65
CA LEU A 78 7.01 11.65 -3.64
C LEU A 78 6.44 10.57 -4.57
N VAL A 79 5.77 9.56 -4.02
CA VAL A 79 5.08 8.54 -4.83
C VAL A 79 3.99 9.17 -5.70
N THR A 80 3.21 10.09 -5.13
CA THR A 80 2.15 10.79 -5.86
C THR A 80 2.71 11.68 -6.97
N ALA A 81 3.83 12.37 -6.74
CA ALA A 81 4.49 13.19 -7.74
C ALA A 81 4.98 12.35 -8.93
N GLY A 82 5.53 11.15 -8.67
CA GLY A 82 5.89 10.21 -9.73
C GLY A 82 4.70 9.67 -10.53
N MET A 83 3.49 9.70 -9.96
CA MET A 83 2.26 9.35 -10.68
C MET A 83 1.73 10.50 -11.56
N VAL A 84 2.08 11.77 -11.28
CA VAL A 84 1.59 12.93 -12.07
C VAL A 84 2.15 12.93 -13.49
N GLU A 85 3.33 12.34 -13.69
CA GLU A 85 3.97 12.20 -15.01
C GLU A 85 3.33 11.08 -15.85
N GLN A 86 2.53 10.20 -15.23
CA GLN A 86 1.88 9.08 -15.90
C GLN A 86 0.41 9.42 -16.15
N GLU A 87 -0.07 9.27 -17.39
CA GLU A 87 -1.49 9.44 -17.68
C GLU A 87 -2.29 8.35 -16.95
N PRO A 88 -3.34 8.71 -16.18
CA PRO A 88 -4.20 7.71 -15.57
C PRO A 88 -4.84 6.86 -16.66
N PRO A 89 -4.70 5.52 -16.65
CA PRO A 89 -5.36 4.67 -17.61
C PRO A 89 -6.87 4.75 -17.35
N HIS A 90 -7.59 5.44 -18.25
CA HIS A 90 -9.04 5.56 -18.17
C HIS A 90 -9.75 4.24 -18.52
N GLU A 91 -9.04 3.33 -19.21
CA GLU A 91 -9.45 1.96 -19.57
C GLU A 91 -8.21 1.05 -19.44
N VAL A 92 -8.12 0.27 -18.37
CA VAL A 92 -6.89 -0.50 -18.04
C VAL A 92 -6.65 -1.60 -19.07
N ALA A 93 -7.71 -2.28 -19.50
CA ALA A 93 -7.62 -3.31 -20.53
C ALA A 93 -7.13 -2.76 -21.87
N GLN A 94 -7.62 -1.59 -22.31
CA GLN A 94 -7.21 -0.97 -23.57
C GLN A 94 -5.79 -0.40 -23.50
N THR A 95 -5.42 0.22 -22.38
CA THR A 95 -4.06 0.77 -22.21
C THR A 95 -3.00 -0.32 -22.13
N LEU A 96 -3.29 -1.47 -21.52
CA LEU A 96 -2.42 -2.67 -21.56
C LEU A 96 -2.07 -3.17 -22.97
N TYR A 97 -2.88 -2.82 -23.98
CA TYR A 97 -2.59 -3.13 -25.39
C TYR A 97 -1.67 -2.12 -26.07
N PHE A 98 -1.74 -0.85 -25.69
CA PHE A 98 -1.06 0.25 -26.39
C PHE A 98 0.14 0.81 -25.63
N GLU A 99 0.29 0.48 -24.35
CA GLU A 99 1.25 1.06 -23.43
C GLU A 99 2.22 -0.01 -22.87
N GLU A 100 3.43 0.42 -22.51
CA GLU A 100 4.44 -0.49 -21.97
C GLU A 100 4.01 -1.03 -20.59
N LYS A 101 4.03 -2.36 -20.47
CA LYS A 101 3.84 -3.08 -19.20
C LYS A 101 5.03 -2.81 -18.27
N SER A 102 4.78 -2.81 -16.97
CA SER A 102 5.87 -2.68 -15.99
C SER A 102 6.77 -3.91 -16.03
N GLU A 103 8.10 -3.73 -16.09
CA GLU A 103 9.06 -4.83 -15.99
C GLU A 103 8.83 -5.69 -14.73
N LEU A 104 8.45 -5.05 -13.61
CA LEU A 104 8.13 -5.75 -12.36
C LEU A 104 6.82 -6.51 -12.46
N GLY A 105 5.79 -5.93 -13.09
CA GLY A 105 4.52 -6.60 -13.32
C GLY A 105 4.69 -7.84 -14.20
N MET A 106 5.48 -7.73 -15.26
CA MET A 106 5.78 -8.85 -16.16
C MET A 106 6.57 -9.97 -15.46
N TYR A 107 7.56 -9.60 -14.64
CA TYR A 107 8.38 -10.56 -13.91
C TYR A 107 7.58 -11.37 -12.89
N TRP A 108 6.65 -10.71 -12.17
CA TRP A 108 5.92 -11.35 -11.07
C TRP A 108 4.61 -12.03 -11.50
N ILE A 109 3.92 -11.50 -12.52
CA ILE A 109 2.58 -11.96 -12.90
C ILE A 109 2.64 -12.78 -14.19
N THR A 110 2.88 -12.12 -15.32
CA THR A 110 2.93 -12.75 -16.65
C THR A 110 3.46 -11.78 -17.72
N ASP A 111 4.20 -12.27 -18.71
CA ASP A 111 4.57 -11.47 -19.89
C ASP A 111 3.46 -11.51 -20.97
N GLU A 112 2.79 -12.65 -21.09
CA GLU A 112 1.72 -12.92 -22.03
C GLU A 112 0.35 -12.54 -21.43
N PHE A 113 -0.19 -11.39 -21.83
CA PHE A 113 -1.52 -10.93 -21.44
C PHE A 113 -2.31 -10.56 -22.70
N TRP A 114 -3.42 -11.25 -22.93
CA TRP A 114 -4.34 -11.10 -24.06
C TRP A 114 -5.72 -10.64 -23.56
N GLY A 115 -6.58 -10.16 -24.45
CA GLY A 115 -7.76 -9.35 -24.08
C GLY A 115 -8.82 -9.98 -23.20
N ASP A 116 -8.89 -11.30 -23.19
CA ASP A 116 -9.83 -12.04 -22.33
C ASP A 116 -9.14 -12.55 -21.05
N ASP A 117 -7.83 -12.36 -20.93
CA ASP A 117 -7.10 -12.75 -19.72
C ASP A 117 -7.48 -11.83 -18.56
N GLN A 118 -7.61 -12.42 -17.38
CA GLN A 118 -7.86 -11.69 -16.15
C GLN A 118 -6.81 -12.05 -15.10
N ILE A 119 -6.31 -11.04 -14.40
CA ILE A 119 -5.47 -11.23 -13.22
C ILE A 119 -6.41 -11.37 -12.03
N VAL A 120 -6.40 -12.55 -11.40
CA VAL A 120 -7.16 -12.82 -10.18
C VAL A 120 -6.18 -12.98 -9.04
N TRP A 121 -6.50 -12.40 -7.88
CA TRP A 121 -5.70 -12.61 -6.69
C TRP A 121 -6.18 -13.85 -5.94
N SER A 122 -5.27 -14.79 -5.71
CA SER A 122 -5.50 -16.05 -5.00
C SER A 122 -4.84 -16.02 -3.62
N LEU A 123 -5.53 -16.57 -2.62
CA LEU A 123 -4.97 -16.75 -1.29
C LEU A 123 -4.30 -18.13 -1.22
N SER A 124 -2.97 -18.14 -1.32
CA SER A 124 -2.12 -19.32 -1.15
C SER A 124 -1.41 -19.27 0.21
N ILE A 125 -0.80 -20.39 0.62
CA ILE A 125 -0.07 -20.47 1.91
C ILE A 125 1.05 -19.42 2.00
N PRO A 126 1.91 -19.22 0.96
CA PRO A 126 2.94 -18.20 1.00
C PRO A 126 2.37 -16.77 1.14
N THR A 127 1.29 -16.46 0.42
CA THR A 127 0.69 -15.12 0.44
C THR A 127 0.02 -14.85 1.79
N ALA A 128 -0.64 -15.86 2.35
CA ALA A 128 -1.22 -15.78 3.69
C ALA A 128 -0.14 -15.52 4.77
N LEU A 129 1.00 -16.20 4.70
CA LEU A 129 2.11 -15.99 5.64
C LEU A 129 2.72 -14.60 5.51
N LEU A 130 2.92 -14.11 4.28
CA LEU A 130 3.45 -12.76 4.04
C LEU A 130 2.48 -11.66 4.51
N LEU A 131 1.17 -11.84 4.31
CA LEU A 131 0.15 -10.94 4.86
C LEU A 131 0.15 -10.95 6.38
N ALA A 132 0.23 -12.14 7.00
CA ALA A 132 0.33 -12.26 8.45
C ALA A 132 1.60 -11.57 9.00
N ALA A 133 2.74 -11.73 8.32
CA ALA A 133 3.98 -11.03 8.65
C ALA A 133 3.84 -9.51 8.48
N GLY A 134 3.20 -9.03 7.42
CA GLY A 134 2.89 -7.62 7.21
C GLY A 134 2.04 -7.03 8.33
N LEU A 135 0.96 -7.73 8.71
CA LEU A 135 0.12 -7.34 9.85
C LEU A 135 0.92 -7.33 11.16
N PHE A 136 1.76 -8.33 11.38
CA PHE A 136 2.62 -8.39 12.55
C PHE A 136 3.57 -7.17 12.61
N VAL A 137 4.27 -6.87 11.52
CA VAL A 137 5.13 -5.67 11.41
C VAL A 137 4.35 -4.38 11.66
N LEU A 138 3.13 -4.27 11.14
CA LEU A 138 2.26 -3.12 11.35
C LEU A 138 1.87 -2.95 12.83
N THR A 139 1.57 -4.05 13.53
CA THR A 139 1.29 -4.00 14.98
C THR A 139 2.53 -3.57 15.77
N LEU A 140 3.71 -4.08 15.43
CA LEU A 140 4.97 -3.66 16.05
C LEU A 140 5.24 -2.18 15.81
N PHE A 141 5.00 -1.68 14.60
CA PHE A 141 5.11 -0.26 14.27
C PHE A 141 4.20 0.60 15.16
N VAL A 142 2.92 0.24 15.28
CA VAL A 142 1.97 0.98 16.14
C VAL A 142 2.39 0.96 17.61
N VAL A 143 2.87 -0.18 18.12
CA VAL A 143 3.37 -0.29 19.50
C VAL A 143 4.64 0.52 19.72
N HIS A 144 5.59 0.49 18.76
CA HIS A 144 6.84 1.24 18.80
C HIS A 144 6.58 2.75 18.89
N VAL A 145 5.69 3.24 18.03
CA VAL A 145 5.19 4.60 18.03
C VAL A 145 4.47 4.93 19.33
N GLY A 146 3.56 4.06 19.78
CA GLY A 146 2.81 4.21 21.03
C GLY A 146 3.73 4.36 22.24
N ASN A 147 4.84 3.63 22.26
CA ASN A 147 5.84 3.70 23.33
C ASN A 147 6.76 4.92 23.24
N GLY A 148 6.69 5.71 22.15
CA GLY A 148 7.52 6.90 21.95
C GLY A 148 9.00 6.57 21.78
N GLN A 149 9.30 5.44 21.14
CA GLN A 149 10.65 4.99 20.85
C GLN A 149 11.29 5.78 19.70
N SER A 150 12.55 5.47 19.37
CA SER A 150 13.36 6.20 18.40
C SER A 150 12.71 6.30 17.01
N VAL A 151 12.72 7.51 16.44
CA VAL A 151 12.19 7.85 15.11
C VAL A 151 12.94 7.14 13.99
N TRP A 152 14.21 6.81 14.21
CA TRP A 152 15.08 6.22 13.19
C TRP A 152 14.66 4.82 12.74
N ALA A 153 13.85 4.12 13.55
CA ALA A 153 13.34 2.80 13.18
C ALA A 153 12.12 2.84 12.26
N VAL A 154 11.45 4.00 12.12
CA VAL A 154 10.21 4.13 11.33
C VAL A 154 10.39 3.76 9.85
N PRO A 155 11.41 4.25 9.14
CA PRO A 155 11.64 3.86 7.75
C PRO A 155 11.82 2.35 7.58
N VAL A 156 12.44 1.68 8.55
CA VAL A 156 12.66 0.22 8.52
C VAL A 156 11.33 -0.52 8.63
N TYR A 157 10.48 -0.14 9.58
CA TYR A 157 9.14 -0.74 9.72
C TYR A 157 8.28 -0.53 8.48
N LEU A 158 8.31 0.67 7.91
CA LEU A 158 7.56 0.98 6.69
C LEU A 158 8.05 0.16 5.50
N LEU A 159 9.37 0.10 5.31
CA LEU A 159 9.97 -0.67 4.22
C LEU A 159 9.65 -2.16 4.37
N MET A 160 9.76 -2.72 5.57
CA MET A 160 9.40 -4.13 5.81
C MET A 160 7.91 -4.39 5.59
N PHE A 161 7.03 -3.48 6.05
CA PHE A 161 5.58 -3.60 5.83
C PHE A 161 5.24 -3.60 4.34
N VAL A 162 5.77 -2.60 3.62
CA VAL A 162 5.58 -2.46 2.17
C VAL A 162 6.08 -3.69 1.44
N LEU A 163 7.30 -4.17 1.74
CA LEU A 163 7.85 -5.36 1.10
C LEU A 163 7.00 -6.60 1.34
N CYS A 164 6.59 -6.88 2.58
CA CYS A 164 5.78 -8.06 2.89
C CYS A 164 4.44 -8.04 2.16
N VAL A 165 3.73 -6.92 2.21
CA VAL A 165 2.41 -6.79 1.59
C VAL A 165 2.53 -6.78 0.06
N TYR A 166 3.53 -6.10 -0.49
CA TYR A 166 3.80 -6.08 -1.92
C TYR A 166 4.09 -7.47 -2.48
N LEU A 167 5.00 -8.20 -1.85
CA LEU A 167 5.32 -9.58 -2.25
C LEU A 167 4.10 -10.50 -2.10
N ALA A 168 3.27 -10.33 -1.07
CA ALA A 168 2.06 -11.12 -0.91
C ALA A 168 1.04 -10.86 -2.05
N LEU A 169 0.92 -9.62 -2.52
CA LEU A 169 0.05 -9.29 -3.64
C LEU A 169 0.60 -9.85 -4.96
N MET A 170 1.90 -9.66 -5.22
CA MET A 170 2.54 -10.11 -6.45
C MET A 170 2.57 -11.64 -6.57
N ILE A 171 2.92 -12.35 -5.50
CA ILE A 171 2.96 -13.83 -5.50
C ILE A 171 1.55 -14.43 -5.60
N GLY A 172 0.54 -13.71 -5.10
CA GLY A 172 -0.86 -14.15 -5.18
C GLY A 172 -1.56 -13.75 -6.46
N ALA A 173 -0.94 -12.94 -7.31
CA ALA A 173 -1.52 -12.52 -8.57
C ALA A 173 -1.32 -13.62 -9.60
N GLU A 174 -2.41 -14.29 -9.97
CA GLU A 174 -2.40 -15.36 -10.96
C GLU A 174 -3.19 -14.95 -12.19
N LYS A 175 -2.64 -15.26 -13.36
CA LYS A 175 -3.34 -15.11 -14.63
C LYS A 175 -4.34 -16.26 -14.79
N VAL A 176 -5.60 -15.92 -15.07
CA VAL A 176 -6.65 -16.87 -15.46
C VAL A 176 -7.07 -16.57 -16.89
N VAL A 177 -7.06 -17.59 -17.74
CA VAL A 177 -7.58 -17.54 -19.12
C VAL A 177 -9.06 -17.92 -19.05
N THR A 178 -9.96 -17.03 -19.48
CA THR A 178 -11.38 -17.35 -19.67
C THR A 178 -11.69 -17.78 -21.10
#